data_AF-A0AAE0N1C1-F1
#
_entry.id   AF-A0AAE0N1C1-F1
#
_cell.length_a   1.000
_cell.length_b   1.000
_cell.length_c   1.000
_cell.angle_alpha   90.00
_cell.angle_beta   90.00
_cell.angle_gamma   90.00
#
_symmetry.space_group_name_H-M   'P 1'
#
loop_
_entity.id
_entity.type
_entity.pdbx_description
1 polymer ?
#
loop_
_entity_poly.entity_id
_entity_poly.type
_entity_poly.pdbx_seq_one_letter_code
_entity_poly.pdbx_strand_id
1 'polypeptide(L)'
;LHVKKGFVKAELSRFAIICSKPSFFAEARQEFYGNLRRRGYPAKTLIEWFQQVQYDNRPSLLLPKQKEEHAPLMLSGHYNPVWDFVDVREVLNAARRFWMKEELPSTLEEPLIRSLGRTTSLFDLVSTWNKTLL
;
A
#
# COMPACT_ATOMS: atom_id res chain seq x y z
N LEU A 1 -2.53 14.84 3.53
CA LEU A 1 -2.15 15.13 2.12
C LEU A 1 -1.75 13.86 1.34
N HIS A 2 -0.93 12.99 1.93
CA HIS A 2 -0.39 11.78 1.28
C HIS A 2 -1.44 10.83 0.68
N VAL A 3 -2.54 10.56 1.41
CA VAL A 3 -3.62 9.69 0.93
C VAL A 3 -4.26 10.21 -0.37
N LYS A 4 -4.55 11.53 -0.44
CA LYS A 4 -5.13 12.17 -1.62
C LYS A 4 -4.17 12.14 -2.82
N LYS A 5 -2.88 12.42 -2.58
CA LYS A 5 -1.84 12.30 -3.62
C LYS A 5 -1.74 10.87 -4.15
N GLY A 6 -1.74 9.88 -3.25
CA GLY A 6 -1.71 8.47 -3.59
C GLY A 6 -2.90 8.07 -4.47
N PHE A 7 -4.11 8.45 -4.08
CA PHE A 7 -5.32 8.25 -4.87
C PHE A 7 -5.21 8.84 -6.28
N VAL A 8 -4.82 10.12 -6.40
CA VAL A 8 -4.72 10.78 -7.72
C VAL A 8 -3.69 10.09 -8.61
N LYS A 9 -2.52 9.73 -8.07
CA LYS A 9 -1.49 9.02 -8.84
C LYS A 9 -1.94 7.63 -9.26
N ALA A 10 -2.57 6.88 -8.36
CA ALA A 10 -3.07 5.55 -8.67
C ALA A 10 -4.10 5.58 -9.80
N GLU A 11 -5.02 6.56 -9.78
CA GLU A 11 -6.04 6.70 -10.81
C GLU A 11 -5.44 7.12 -12.17
N LEU A 12 -4.46 8.03 -12.17
CA LEU A 12 -3.73 8.38 -13.40
C LEU A 12 -2.96 7.19 -13.97
N SER A 13 -2.29 6.40 -13.13
CA SER A 13 -1.62 5.16 -13.55
C SER A 13 -2.62 4.15 -14.12
N ARG A 14 -3.81 4.04 -13.51
CA ARG A 14 -4.89 3.19 -14.03
C ARG A 14 -5.31 3.63 -15.43
N PHE A 15 -5.48 4.93 -15.69
CA PHE A 15 -5.77 5.42 -17.05
C PHE A 15 -4.66 5.07 -18.03
N ALA A 16 -3.38 5.23 -17.65
CA ALA A 16 -2.26 4.89 -18.53
C ALA A 16 -2.23 3.39 -18.88
N ILE A 17 -2.64 2.52 -17.96
CA ILE A 17 -2.73 1.07 -18.18
C ILE A 17 -3.87 0.71 -19.13
N ILE A 18 -5.09 1.21 -18.87
CA ILE A 18 -6.30 0.82 -19.62
C ILE A 18 -6.39 1.47 -21.01
N CYS A 19 -5.88 2.69 -21.17
CA CYS A 19 -5.90 3.38 -22.45
C CYS A 19 -4.78 2.82 -23.33
N SER A 20 -5.15 2.32 -24.52
CA SER A 20 -4.20 1.83 -25.52
C SER A 20 -3.61 2.95 -26.39
N LYS A 21 -4.27 4.12 -26.42
CA LYS A 21 -3.85 5.31 -27.19
C LYS A 21 -3.56 6.49 -26.27
N PRO A 22 -2.52 7.30 -26.56
CA PRO A 22 -2.20 8.52 -25.81
C PRO A 22 -3.37 9.53 -25.77
N SER A 23 -4.15 9.62 -26.85
CA SER A 23 -5.29 10.54 -26.94
C SER A 23 -6.37 10.24 -25.89
N PHE A 24 -6.75 8.97 -25.74
CA PHE A 24 -7.74 8.55 -24.74
C PHE A 24 -7.24 8.78 -23.32
N PHE A 25 -5.94 8.58 -23.07
CA PHE A 25 -5.35 8.93 -21.79
C PHE A 25 -5.42 10.45 -21.51
N ALA A 26 -5.12 11.28 -22.51
CA ALA A 26 -5.18 12.73 -22.38
C ALA A 26 -6.60 13.23 -22.08
N GLU A 27 -7.61 12.69 -22.77
CA GLU A 27 -9.03 13.00 -22.53
C GLU A 27 -9.45 12.63 -21.10
N ALA A 28 -9.21 11.39 -20.68
CA ALA A 28 -9.56 10.92 -19.33
C ALA A 28 -8.82 11.72 -18.24
N ARG A 29 -7.55 12.04 -18.46
CA ARG A 29 -6.74 12.89 -17.58
C ARG A 29 -7.35 14.28 -17.44
N GLN A 30 -7.77 14.91 -18.53
CA GLN A 30 -8.37 16.24 -18.51
C GLN A 30 -9.72 16.25 -17.77
N GLU A 31 -10.57 15.25 -18.05
CA GLU A 31 -11.85 15.11 -17.36
C GLU A 31 -11.65 14.90 -15.85
N PHE A 32 -10.71 14.02 -15.47
CA PHE A 32 -10.38 13.77 -14.07
C PHE A 32 -9.86 15.02 -13.36
N TYR A 33 -9.00 15.81 -14.00
CA TYR A 33 -8.55 17.09 -13.46
C TYR A 33 -9.72 18.04 -13.20
N GLY A 34 -10.64 18.17 -14.17
CA GLY A 34 -11.85 19.00 -14.03
C GLY A 34 -12.75 18.54 -12.88
N ASN A 35 -12.96 17.23 -12.75
CA ASN A 35 -13.72 16.63 -11.66
C ASN A 35 -13.09 16.94 -10.28
N LEU A 36 -11.76 16.82 -10.15
CA LEU A 36 -11.06 17.14 -8.90
C LEU A 36 -11.12 18.64 -8.57
N ARG A 37 -10.99 19.52 -9.58
CA ARG A 37 -11.16 20.97 -9.40
C ARG A 37 -12.54 21.31 -8.87
N ARG A 38 -13.61 20.71 -9.42
CA ARG A 38 -14.99 20.89 -8.94
C ARG A 38 -15.19 20.39 -7.50
N ARG A 39 -14.41 19.39 -7.06
CA ARG A 39 -14.39 18.89 -5.68
C ARG A 39 -13.52 19.72 -4.72
N GLY A 40 -12.98 20.86 -5.17
CA GLY A 40 -12.21 21.78 -4.32
C GLY A 40 -10.72 21.46 -4.17
N TYR A 41 -10.15 20.58 -5.00
CA TYR A 41 -8.71 20.30 -4.96
C TYR A 41 -7.91 21.51 -5.47
N PRO A 42 -6.84 21.96 -4.77
CA PRO A 42 -6.05 23.12 -5.20
C PRO A 42 -5.33 22.90 -6.55
N ALA A 43 -5.41 23.87 -7.46
CA ALA A 43 -4.86 23.74 -8.81
C ALA A 43 -3.34 23.51 -8.83
N LYS A 44 -2.56 24.28 -8.05
CA LYS A 44 -1.10 24.14 -7.97
C LYS A 44 -0.69 22.72 -7.58
N THR A 45 -1.34 22.19 -6.54
CA THR A 45 -1.12 20.82 -6.05
C THR A 45 -1.49 19.76 -7.09
N LEU A 46 -2.60 19.95 -7.82
CA LEU A 46 -2.97 19.01 -8.89
C LEU A 46 -1.95 19.02 -10.03
N ILE A 47 -1.46 20.18 -10.45
CA ILE A 47 -0.43 20.29 -11.51
C ILE A 47 0.80 19.48 -11.11
N GLU A 48 1.32 19.66 -9.90
CA GLU A 48 2.46 18.91 -9.36
C GLU A 48 2.23 17.40 -9.34
N TRP A 49 1.01 16.95 -8.99
CA TRP A 49 0.69 15.52 -8.92
C TRP A 49 0.50 14.90 -10.30
N PHE A 50 -0.14 15.62 -11.21
CA PHE A 50 -0.40 15.17 -12.58
C PHE A 50 0.88 15.08 -13.39
N GLN A 51 1.86 15.94 -13.16
CA GLN A 51 3.18 15.86 -13.82
C GLN A 51 3.95 14.57 -13.51
N GLN A 52 3.65 13.90 -12.38
CA GLN A 52 4.37 12.69 -11.95
C GLN A 52 3.95 11.42 -12.71
N VAL A 53 2.85 11.48 -13.47
CA VAL A 53 2.36 10.33 -14.25
C VAL A 53 2.19 10.80 -15.68
N GLN A 54 3.03 10.28 -16.58
CA GLN A 54 2.95 10.55 -18.02
C GLN A 54 2.62 9.25 -18.75
N TYR A 55 2.05 9.37 -19.95
CA TYR A 55 1.73 8.19 -20.77
C TYR A 55 2.98 7.40 -21.15
N ASP A 56 4.12 8.07 -21.29
CA ASP A 56 5.41 7.45 -21.60
C ASP A 56 5.87 6.46 -20.51
N ASN A 57 5.35 6.57 -19.29
CA ASN A 57 5.61 5.62 -18.21
C ASN A 57 4.81 4.31 -18.37
N ARG A 58 3.91 4.20 -19.35
CA ARG A 58 3.05 3.03 -19.54
C ARG A 58 3.81 1.70 -19.64
N PRO A 59 4.96 1.59 -20.35
CA PRO A 59 5.71 0.32 -20.40
C PRO A 59 6.11 -0.17 -19.01
N SER A 60 6.61 0.71 -18.13
CA SER A 60 7.01 0.32 -16.78
C SER A 60 5.83 0.00 -15.86
N LEU A 61 4.63 0.54 -16.16
CA LEU A 61 3.39 0.19 -15.46
C LEU A 61 2.80 -1.17 -15.86
N LEU A 62 3.08 -1.62 -17.09
CA LEU A 62 2.60 -2.90 -17.61
C LEU A 62 3.53 -4.06 -17.30
N LEU A 63 4.82 -3.78 -17.17
CA LEU A 63 5.78 -4.80 -16.80
C LEU A 63 5.54 -5.23 -15.35
N PRO A 64 5.62 -6.54 -15.06
CA PRO A 64 5.61 -7.01 -13.69
C PRO A 64 6.74 -6.32 -12.94
N LYS A 65 6.42 -5.72 -11.80
CA LYS A 65 7.45 -5.17 -10.92
C LYS A 65 8.43 -6.30 -10.59
N GLN A 66 9.72 -6.03 -10.79
CA GLN A 66 10.74 -6.92 -10.26
C GLN A 66 10.49 -7.06 -8.76
N LYS A 67 10.44 -8.31 -8.28
CA LYS A 67 10.40 -8.54 -6.84
C LYS A 67 11.68 -7.94 -6.28
N GLU A 68 11.55 -7.01 -5.35
CA GLU A 68 12.70 -6.53 -4.60
C GLU A 68 13.33 -7.77 -3.96
N GLU A 69 14.61 -8.03 -4.25
CA GLU A 69 15.35 -9.17 -3.68
C GLU A 69 15.48 -9.02 -2.16
N HIS A 70 15.36 -7.78 -1.68
CA HIS A 70 15.40 -7.43 -0.27
C HIS A 70 14.02 -6.96 0.22
N ALA A 71 13.15 -7.90 0.59
CA ALA A 71 11.84 -7.59 1.13
C ALA A 71 11.80 -7.87 2.64
N PRO A 72 11.39 -6.90 3.47
CA PRO A 72 11.33 -7.11 4.91
C PRO A 72 10.47 -8.33 5.27
N LEU A 73 10.97 -9.17 6.17
CA LEU A 73 10.23 -10.31 6.68
C LEU A 73 9.00 -9.81 7.43
N MET A 74 7.82 -10.16 6.95
CA MET A 74 6.57 -9.71 7.56
C MET A 74 6.02 -10.76 8.53
N LEU A 75 5.91 -10.41 9.81
CA LEU A 75 5.08 -11.14 10.76
C LEU A 75 3.68 -10.54 10.78
N SER A 76 2.71 -11.28 10.27
CA SER A 76 1.29 -10.94 10.37
C SER A 76 0.73 -11.40 11.72
N GLY A 77 0.00 -10.51 12.39
CA GLY A 77 -0.69 -10.84 13.63
C GLY A 77 -1.85 -9.88 13.91
N HIS A 78 -2.55 -10.11 15.01
CA HIS A 78 -3.61 -9.21 15.50
C HIS A 78 -3.06 -8.35 16.63
N TYR A 79 -3.57 -7.12 16.73
CA TYR A 79 -3.30 -6.28 17.89
C TYR A 79 -3.78 -7.00 19.17
N ASN A 80 -2.96 -6.94 20.21
CA ASN A 80 -3.28 -7.42 21.55
C ASN A 80 -2.63 -6.42 22.51
N PRO A 81 -3.37 -5.87 23.50
CA PRO A 81 -2.83 -4.91 24.46
C PRO A 81 -1.59 -5.41 25.21
N VAL A 82 -1.40 -6.73 25.34
CA VAL A 82 -0.19 -7.32 25.93
C VAL A 82 1.08 -6.88 25.21
N TRP A 83 1.01 -6.59 23.90
CA TRP A 83 2.18 -6.14 23.13
C TRP A 83 2.71 -4.77 23.54
N ASP A 84 1.91 -3.94 24.21
CA ASP A 84 2.37 -2.65 24.71
C ASP A 84 3.32 -2.81 25.91
N PHE A 85 3.37 -4.01 26.50
CA PHE A 85 4.22 -4.36 27.64
C PHE A 85 5.39 -5.28 27.26
N VAL A 86 5.48 -5.71 26.01
CA VAL A 86 6.52 -6.64 25.53
C VAL A 86 7.48 -5.88 24.61
N ASP A 87 8.76 -5.85 24.95
CA ASP A 87 9.78 -5.35 24.03
C ASP A 87 10.03 -6.38 22.92
N VAL A 88 9.36 -6.16 21.79
CA VAL A 88 9.48 -7.01 20.60
C VAL A 88 10.91 -7.02 20.05
N ARG A 89 11.70 -5.96 20.25
CA ARG A 89 13.11 -5.91 19.80
C ARG A 89 13.95 -6.87 20.61
N GLU A 90 13.74 -6.94 21.93
CA GLU A 90 14.44 -7.90 22.78
C GLU A 90 14.07 -9.35 22.44
N VAL A 91 12.78 -9.62 22.23
CA VAL A 91 12.31 -10.95 21.79
C VAL A 91 12.97 -11.34 20.45
N LEU A 92 13.03 -10.42 19.50
CA LEU A 92 13.68 -10.66 18.20
C LEU A 92 15.18 -10.94 18.37
N ASN A 93 15.86 -10.16 19.20
CA ASN A 93 17.29 -10.33 19.45
C ASN A 93 17.58 -11.69 20.11
N ALA A 94 16.74 -12.11 21.05
CA ALA A 94 16.83 -13.43 21.66
C ALA A 94 16.59 -14.56 20.64
N ALA A 95 15.56 -14.43 19.80
CA ALA A 95 15.28 -15.40 18.74
C ALA A 95 16.44 -15.50 17.73
N ARG A 96 16.98 -14.36 17.28
CA ARG A 96 18.14 -14.29 16.37
C ARG A 96 19.39 -14.95 16.97
N ARG A 97 19.68 -14.73 18.26
CA ARG A 97 20.80 -15.41 18.94
C ARG A 97 20.66 -16.93 18.94
N PHE A 98 19.42 -17.44 19.00
CA PHE A 98 19.16 -18.87 18.90
C PHE A 98 19.32 -19.38 17.46
N TRP A 99 18.76 -18.66 16.49
CA TRP A 99 18.80 -19.04 15.07
C TRP A 99 20.19 -18.97 14.44
N MET A 100 21.04 -18.03 14.87
CA MET A 100 22.43 -17.87 14.38
C MET A 100 23.36 -19.06 14.72
N LYS A 101 22.86 -20.09 15.41
CA LYS A 101 23.57 -21.36 15.61
C LYS A 101 23.57 -22.23 14.34
N GLU A 102 22.70 -21.93 13.39
CA GLU A 102 22.60 -22.60 12.09
C GLU A 102 22.90 -21.60 10.97
N GLU A 103 23.35 -22.09 9.80
CA GLU A 103 23.50 -21.24 8.62
C GLU A 103 22.12 -20.80 8.14
N LEU A 104 21.79 -19.53 8.36
CA LEU A 104 20.50 -18.96 7.97
C LEU A 104 20.52 -18.58 6.48
N PRO A 105 19.40 -18.77 5.76
CA PRO A 105 19.23 -18.18 4.43
C PRO A 105 19.38 -16.66 4.49
N SER A 106 19.95 -16.05 3.45
CA SER A 106 20.13 -14.59 3.33
C SER A 106 18.83 -13.79 3.47
N THR A 107 17.68 -14.42 3.23
CA THR A 107 16.34 -13.83 3.44
C THR A 107 15.99 -13.61 4.90
N LEU A 108 16.63 -14.29 5.86
CA LEU A 108 16.39 -14.11 7.29
C LEU A 108 17.20 -12.96 7.92
N GLU A 109 18.16 -12.42 7.17
CA GLU A 109 18.98 -11.26 7.57
C GLU A 109 18.21 -9.94 7.40
N GLU A 110 17.13 -9.98 6.62
CA GLU A 110 16.30 -8.82 6.28
C GLU A 110 15.61 -8.18 7.51
N PRO A 111 15.27 -6.88 7.44
CA PRO A 111 14.56 -6.22 8.53
C PRO A 111 13.20 -6.87 8.75
N LEU A 112 12.93 -7.29 9.99
CA LEU A 112 11.63 -7.83 10.36
C LEU A 112 10.64 -6.68 10.56
N ILE A 113 9.51 -6.74 9.86
CA ILE A 113 8.38 -5.83 10.03
C ILE A 113 7.21 -6.61 10.58
N ARG A 114 6.45 -5.99 11.48
CA ARG A 114 5.23 -6.55 12.03
C ARG A 114 4.03 -5.82 11.45
N SER A 115 3.09 -6.58 10.90
CA SER A 115 1.78 -6.07 10.49
C SER A 115 0.75 -6.48 11.54
N LEU A 116 0.11 -5.49 12.15
CA LEU A 116 -0.93 -5.69 13.16
C LEU A 116 -2.29 -5.37 12.55
N GLY A 117 -3.07 -6.42 12.30
CA GLY A 117 -4.48 -6.29 11.96
C GLY A 117 -5.29 -5.78 13.16
N ARG A 118 -6.34 -5.00 12.88
CA ARG A 118 -7.36 -4.65 13.87
C ARG A 118 -8.01 -5.95 14.37
N THR A 119 -8.29 -6.01 15.67
CA THR A 119 -9.09 -7.10 16.24
C THR A 119 -10.54 -7.03 15.76
N THR A 120 -11.23 -8.16 15.77
CA THR A 120 -12.68 -8.21 15.60
C THR A 120 -13.35 -7.52 16.78
N SER A 121 -14.13 -6.48 16.50
CA SER A 121 -14.94 -5.80 17.51
C SER A 121 -16.32 -6.46 17.64
N LEU A 122 -17.02 -6.20 18.75
CA LEU A 122 -18.41 -6.63 18.92
C LEU A 122 -19.29 -6.12 17.76
N PHE A 123 -19.07 -4.88 17.32
CA PHE A 123 -19.78 -4.30 16.18
C PHE A 123 -19.57 -5.11 14.90
N ASP A 124 -18.35 -5.58 14.65
CA ASP A 124 -18.07 -6.42 13.48
C ASP A 124 -18.89 -7.70 13.53
N LEU A 125 -18.90 -8.38 14.68
CA LEU A 125 -19.65 -9.62 14.90
C LEU A 125 -21.17 -9.44 14.68
N VAL A 126 -21.75 -8.37 15.26
CA VAL A 126 -23.17 -8.06 15.12
C VAL A 126 -23.50 -7.67 13.66
N SER A 127 -22.62 -6.92 12.99
CA SER A 127 -22.83 -6.58 11.58
C SER A 127 -22.80 -7.80 10.66
N THR A 128 -21.93 -8.78 10.90
CA THR A 128 -21.96 -10.05 10.14
C THR A 128 -23.24 -10.82 10.43
N TRP A 129 -23.67 -10.86 11.69
CA TRP A 129 -24.89 -11.57 12.07
C TRP A 129 -26.14 -10.99 11.39
N ASN A 130 -26.25 -9.66 11.32
CA ASN A 130 -27.34 -8.98 10.62
C ASN A 130 -27.37 -9.28 9.12
N LYS A 131 -26.22 -9.53 8.48
CA LYS A 131 -26.16 -9.92 7.06
C LYS A 131 -26.49 -11.39 6.80
N THR A 132 -26.44 -12.23 7.83
CA THR A 132 -26.77 -13.66 7.73
C THR A 132 -28.22 -13.97 8.05
N LEU A 133 -28.90 -13.09 8.79
CA LEU A 133 -30.30 -13.25 9.20
C LEU A 133 -31.30 -12.50 8.30
N LEU A 134 -30.84 -11.50 7.54
CA LEU A 134 -31.60 -10.78 6.52
C LEU A 134 -31.21 -11.27 5.13
#